data_AF-A0A9E2V535-F1
#
_entry.id   AF-A0A9E2V535-F1
#
_cell.length_a   1.000
_cell.length_b   1.000
_cell.length_c   1.000
_cell.angle_alpha   90.00
_cell.angle_beta   90.00
_cell.angle_gamma   90.00
#
_symmetry.space_group_name_H-M   'P 1'
#
loop_
_entity.id
_entity.type
_entity.pdbx_description
1 polymer ?
#
loop_
_entity_poly.entity_id
_entity_poly.type
_entity_poly.pdbx_seq_one_letter_code
_entity_poly.pdbx_strand_id
1 'polypeptide(L)'
;MDGMPTADSPATASSPQGAPRLRWEPTDRYAAFTYIAVGGVLASSALAIWGLPVLDLHGPLHRLGIMDFLCGGTRAAYFTTRGRWAMAWYYNPLGPLAVIGAAVMTLRAGVGLATRRWLAVEGGFRGRSRAVLVAGCVAAVALTVRQQLLVDVLL
;
A
#
# COMPACT_ATOMS: atom_id res chain seq x y z
N MET A 1 57.48 31.74 -21.62
CA MET A 1 57.09 31.63 -20.20
C MET A 1 55.63 32.07 -20.07
N ASP A 2 54.72 31.51 -20.86
CA ASP A 2 54.12 30.16 -20.74
C ASP A 2 53.24 30.06 -19.49
N GLY A 3 51.95 30.28 -19.75
CA GLY A 3 50.86 30.24 -18.79
C GLY A 3 50.72 28.87 -18.15
N MET A 4 50.52 28.90 -16.83
CA MET A 4 50.22 27.74 -16.02
C MET A 4 48.70 27.49 -16.04
N PRO A 5 48.22 26.36 -16.58
CA PRO A 5 46.81 26.00 -16.46
C PRO A 5 46.53 25.58 -15.01
N THR A 6 45.63 26.31 -14.37
CA THR A 6 45.06 25.97 -13.06
C THR A 6 44.25 24.69 -13.16
N ALA A 7 44.56 23.73 -12.29
CA ALA A 7 43.92 22.43 -12.18
C ALA A 7 42.39 22.53 -12.16
N ASP A 8 41.77 21.72 -13.02
CA ASP A 8 40.34 21.45 -13.05
C ASP A 8 39.82 21.09 -11.66
N SER A 9 38.81 21.84 -11.20
CA SER A 9 38.00 21.45 -10.05
C SER A 9 37.42 20.07 -10.32
N PRO A 10 37.49 19.10 -9.38
CA PRO A 10 36.82 17.83 -9.56
C PRO A 10 35.32 18.11 -9.67
N ALA A 11 34.79 17.87 -10.87
CA ALA A 11 33.37 17.89 -11.14
C ALA A 11 32.67 17.11 -10.02
N THR A 12 31.87 17.83 -9.23
CA THR A 12 31.00 17.23 -8.22
C THR A 12 30.11 16.24 -8.96
N ALA A 13 30.43 14.96 -8.82
CA ALA A 13 29.67 13.87 -9.40
C ALA A 13 28.21 14.04 -8.98
N SER A 14 27.38 14.46 -9.92
CA SER A 14 25.95 14.61 -9.76
C SER A 14 25.41 13.22 -9.43
N SER A 15 25.13 13.01 -8.14
CA SER A 15 24.53 11.78 -7.65
C SER A 15 23.29 11.46 -8.48
N PRO A 16 23.07 10.21 -8.93
CA PRO A 16 21.93 9.86 -9.77
C PRO A 16 20.63 10.21 -9.02
N GLN A 17 20.00 11.29 -9.46
CA GLN A 17 18.72 11.79 -8.96
C GLN A 17 17.64 10.84 -9.48
N GLY A 18 17.24 9.83 -8.70
CA GLY A 18 16.06 9.02 -9.07
C GLY A 18 15.93 7.63 -8.46
N ALA A 19 16.96 7.09 -7.80
CA ALA A 19 16.82 5.80 -7.12
C ALA A 19 16.19 6.00 -5.72
N PRO A 20 15.14 5.22 -5.35
CA PRO A 20 14.64 5.22 -3.98
C PRO A 20 15.75 4.72 -3.05
N ARG A 21 16.12 5.53 -2.06
CA ARG A 21 17.13 5.20 -1.05
C ARG A 21 16.44 4.97 0.28
N LEU A 22 16.84 3.91 0.97
CA LEU A 22 16.43 3.65 2.34
C LEU A 22 17.36 4.39 3.29
N ARG A 23 16.79 5.22 4.16
CA ARG A 23 17.53 5.95 5.20
C ARG A 23 16.88 5.71 6.55
N TRP A 24 17.69 5.67 7.61
CA TRP A 24 17.17 5.67 8.97
C TRP A 24 17.11 7.10 9.49
N GLU A 25 15.92 7.53 9.90
CA GLU A 25 15.61 8.87 10.42
C GLU A 25 15.11 8.79 11.86
N PRO A 26 15.35 9.80 12.69
CA PRO A 26 14.88 9.81 14.08
C PRO A 26 13.37 10.01 14.23
N THR A 27 12.67 10.49 13.19
CA THR A 27 11.24 10.82 13.21
C THR A 27 10.46 9.97 12.21
N ASP A 28 9.27 9.51 12.58
CA ASP A 28 8.40 8.78 11.64
C ASP A 28 7.72 9.74 10.67
N ARG A 29 8.25 9.83 9.44
CA ARG A 29 7.60 10.57 8.35
C ARG A 29 6.28 9.96 7.88
N TYR A 30 6.00 8.71 8.22
CA TYR A 30 4.82 7.98 7.74
C TYR A 30 3.83 7.63 8.85
N ALA A 31 3.82 8.39 9.95
CA ALA A 31 2.99 8.11 11.12
C ALA A 31 1.50 7.88 10.79
N ALA A 32 0.92 8.66 9.88
CA ALA A 32 -0.47 8.47 9.44
C ALA A 32 -0.70 7.07 8.81
N PHE A 33 0.21 6.65 7.93
CA PHE A 33 0.15 5.30 7.33
C PHE A 33 0.40 4.21 8.37
N THR A 34 1.29 4.46 9.34
CA THR A 34 1.49 3.58 10.48
C THR A 34 0.19 3.38 11.27
N TYR A 35 -0.54 4.44 11.61
CA TYR A 35 -1.81 4.33 12.34
C TYR A 35 -2.88 3.60 11.52
N ILE A 36 -3.01 3.91 10.23
CA ILE A 36 -3.94 3.21 9.33
C ILE A 36 -3.59 1.72 9.24
N ALA A 37 -2.31 1.39 9.10
CA ALA A 37 -1.83 0.02 9.02
C ALA A 37 -2.10 -0.77 10.31
N VAL A 38 -1.77 -0.19 11.46
CA VAL A 38 -2.05 -0.79 12.77
C VAL A 38 -3.55 -1.00 12.95
N GLY A 39 -4.36 0.01 12.66
CA GLY A 39 -5.82 -0.10 12.70
C GLY A 39 -6.35 -1.19 11.77
N GLY A 40 -5.80 -1.28 10.55
CA GLY A 40 -6.16 -2.31 9.57
C GLY A 40 -5.81 -3.72 10.03
N VAL A 41 -4.61 -3.94 10.59
CA VAL A 41 -4.20 -5.24 11.16
C VAL A 41 -5.09 -5.61 12.34
N LEU A 42 -5.39 -4.67 13.23
CA LEU A 42 -6.29 -4.91 14.36
C LEU A 42 -7.70 -5.28 13.88
N ALA A 43 -8.24 -4.53 12.93
CA ALA A 43 -9.56 -4.79 12.36
C ALA A 43 -9.63 -6.15 11.63
N SER A 44 -8.63 -6.49 10.81
CA SER A 44 -8.61 -7.78 10.11
C SER A 44 -8.45 -8.96 11.06
N SER A 45 -7.65 -8.79 12.12
CA SER A 45 -7.49 -9.78 13.18
C SER A 45 -8.77 -9.97 13.98
N ALA A 46 -9.45 -8.87 14.33
CA ALA A 46 -10.75 -8.89 14.98
C ALA A 46 -11.77 -9.69 14.17
N LEU A 47 -11.89 -9.40 12.86
CA LEU A 47 -12.76 -10.16 11.96
C LEU A 47 -12.36 -11.64 11.89
N ALA A 48 -11.07 -11.95 11.90
CA ALA A 48 -10.58 -13.34 11.85
C ALA A 48 -10.91 -14.14 13.12
N ILE A 49 -11.02 -13.47 14.27
CA ILE A 49 -11.32 -14.08 15.57
C ILE A 49 -12.84 -14.18 15.79
N TRP A 50 -13.56 -13.07 15.59
CA TRP A 50 -15.00 -12.97 15.88
C TRP A 50 -15.90 -13.29 14.69
N GLY A 51 -15.34 -13.43 13.49
CA GLY A 51 -16.09 -13.64 12.26
C GLY A 51 -16.53 -12.33 11.61
N LEU A 52 -17.22 -12.45 10.48
CA LEU A 52 -17.75 -11.32 9.74
C LEU A 52 -19.06 -10.86 10.37
N PRO A 53 -19.25 -9.56 10.62
CA PRO A 53 -20.52 -9.05 11.11
C PRO A 53 -21.61 -9.29 10.05
N VAL A 54 -22.83 -9.59 10.49
CA VAL A 54 -24.01 -9.77 9.62
C VAL A 54 -24.58 -8.43 9.13
N LEU A 55 -23.85 -7.34 9.33
CA LEU A 55 -24.23 -6.00 8.93
C LEU A 55 -24.11 -5.86 7.41
N ASP A 56 -25.22 -5.54 6.77
CA ASP A 56 -25.24 -5.12 5.37
C ASP A 56 -24.57 -3.74 5.27
N LEU A 57 -23.27 -3.75 4.99
CA LEU A 57 -22.47 -2.54 4.75
C LEU A 57 -22.57 -2.05 3.31
N HIS A 58 -23.42 -2.66 2.48
CA HIS A 58 -23.57 -2.26 1.10
C HIS A 58 -24.19 -0.86 1.00
N GLY A 59 -23.54 0.00 0.21
CA GLY A 59 -24.08 1.30 -0.13
C GLY A 59 -25.36 1.17 -0.99
N PRO A 60 -26.19 2.22 -1.07
CA PRO A 60 -27.41 2.20 -1.89
C PRO A 60 -27.12 1.93 -3.36
N LEU A 61 -25.94 2.34 -3.87
CA LEU A 61 -25.49 2.03 -5.23
C LEU A 61 -25.31 0.52 -5.48
N HIS A 62 -24.94 -0.23 -4.45
CA HIS A 62 -24.78 -1.69 -4.55
C HIS A 62 -26.12 -2.38 -4.80
N ARG A 63 -27.21 -1.83 -4.25
CA ARG A 63 -28.58 -2.31 -4.50
C ARG A 63 -29.05 -2.05 -5.93
N LEU A 64 -28.37 -1.14 -6.64
CA LEU A 64 -28.56 -0.86 -8.06
C LEU A 64 -27.60 -1.66 -8.95
N GLY A 65 -26.86 -2.63 -8.38
CA GLY A 65 -25.88 -3.45 -9.09
C GLY A 65 -24.54 -2.75 -9.32
N ILE A 66 -24.31 -1.55 -8.77
CA ILE A 66 -23.06 -0.81 -8.95
C ILE A 66 -22.08 -1.19 -7.84
N MET A 67 -21.12 -2.05 -8.17
CA MET A 67 -20.00 -2.45 -7.31
C MET A 67 -18.89 -1.39 -7.28
N ASP A 68 -18.35 -1.11 -6.10
CA ASP A 68 -17.14 -0.30 -5.93
C ASP A 68 -15.86 -1.16 -5.94
N PHE A 69 -14.69 -0.51 -6.02
CA PHE A 69 -13.40 -1.20 -6.08
C PHE A 69 -13.03 -1.92 -4.76
N LEU A 70 -13.64 -1.52 -3.65
CA LEU A 70 -13.43 -2.12 -2.32
C LEU A 70 -14.43 -3.24 -2.03
N CYS A 71 -15.37 -3.51 -2.94
CA CYS A 71 -16.36 -4.56 -2.79
C CYS A 71 -15.70 -5.91 -2.49
N GLY A 72 -16.24 -6.64 -1.50
CA GLY A 72 -15.65 -7.87 -0.98
C GLY A 72 -14.36 -7.68 -0.18
N GLY A 73 -13.88 -6.46 0.05
CA GLY A 73 -12.62 -6.15 0.73
C GLY A 73 -12.57 -6.68 2.17
N THR A 74 -13.68 -6.56 2.92
CA THR A 74 -13.79 -7.10 4.28
C THR A 74 -13.66 -8.63 4.31
N ARG A 75 -14.34 -9.33 3.39
CA ARG A 75 -14.21 -10.79 3.24
C ARG A 75 -12.79 -11.16 2.81
N ALA A 76 -12.20 -10.43 1.88
CA ALA A 76 -10.85 -10.66 1.43
C ALA A 76 -9.84 -10.52 2.57
N ALA A 77 -9.94 -9.47 3.39
CA ALA A 77 -9.08 -9.27 4.56
C ALA A 77 -9.25 -10.38 5.61
N TYR A 78 -10.49 -10.81 5.86
CA TYR A 78 -10.79 -11.96 6.73
C TYR A 78 -10.10 -13.24 6.22
N PHE A 79 -10.28 -13.57 4.93
CA PHE A 79 -9.68 -14.77 4.35
C PHE A 79 -8.16 -14.70 4.28
N THR A 80 -7.58 -13.53 4.00
CA THR A 80 -6.13 -13.32 4.05
C THR A 80 -5.59 -13.62 5.44
N THR A 81 -6.22 -13.05 6.47
CA THR A 81 -5.78 -13.22 7.87
C THR A 81 -5.91 -14.68 8.32
N ARG A 82 -6.87 -15.43 7.77
CA ARG A 82 -7.05 -16.88 8.01
C ARG A 82 -6.19 -17.77 7.10
N GLY A 83 -5.29 -17.19 6.29
CA GLY A 83 -4.42 -17.93 5.37
C GLY A 83 -5.13 -18.57 4.17
N ARG A 84 -6.39 -18.20 3.88
CA ARG A 84 -7.18 -18.70 2.75
C ARG A 84 -6.99 -17.81 1.52
N TRP A 85 -5.77 -17.77 0.99
CA TRP A 85 -5.34 -16.84 -0.06
C TRP A 85 -6.17 -16.90 -1.35
N ALA A 86 -6.55 -18.11 -1.80
CA ALA A 86 -7.38 -18.27 -2.99
C ALA A 86 -8.76 -17.62 -2.83
N MET A 87 -9.39 -17.79 -1.66
CA MET A 87 -10.66 -17.13 -1.35
C MET A 87 -10.50 -15.62 -1.23
N ALA A 88 -9.41 -15.17 -0.60
CA ALA A 88 -9.15 -13.75 -0.46
C ALA A 88 -8.99 -13.05 -1.82
N TRP A 89 -8.22 -13.67 -2.72
CA TRP A 89 -8.05 -13.19 -4.09
C TRP A 89 -9.35 -13.23 -4.90
N TYR A 90 -10.14 -14.30 -4.72
CA TYR A 90 -11.43 -14.46 -5.37
C TYR A 90 -12.38 -13.31 -5.03
N TYR A 91 -12.53 -12.98 -3.74
CA TYR A 91 -13.37 -11.87 -3.30
C TYR A 91 -12.82 -10.51 -3.68
N ASN A 92 -11.58 -10.20 -3.33
CA ASN A 92 -10.95 -8.94 -3.73
C ASN A 92 -9.42 -9.07 -3.75
N PRO A 93 -8.78 -9.02 -4.93
CA PRO A 93 -7.31 -9.05 -5.07
C PRO A 93 -6.60 -7.94 -4.29
N LEU A 94 -7.25 -6.80 -4.03
CA LEU A 94 -6.69 -5.71 -3.23
C LEU A 94 -6.59 -6.08 -1.74
N GLY A 95 -7.45 -6.98 -1.25
CA GLY A 95 -7.49 -7.39 0.15
C GLY A 95 -6.17 -8.00 0.64
N PRO A 96 -5.65 -9.07 0.01
CA PRO A 96 -4.35 -9.64 0.35
C PRO A 96 -3.22 -8.61 0.33
N LEU A 97 -3.18 -7.76 -0.70
CA LEU A 97 -2.15 -6.72 -0.84
C LEU A 97 -2.23 -5.70 0.30
N ALA A 98 -3.43 -5.25 0.65
CA ALA A 98 -3.65 -4.31 1.74
C ALA A 98 -3.24 -4.89 3.10
N VAL A 99 -3.60 -6.15 3.40
CA VAL A 99 -3.22 -6.81 4.66
C VAL A 99 -1.71 -7.01 4.75
N ILE A 100 -1.05 -7.45 3.67
CA ILE A 100 0.42 -7.57 3.64
C ILE A 100 1.07 -6.20 3.83
N GLY A 101 0.61 -5.18 3.13
CA GLY A 101 1.12 -3.81 3.29
C GLY A 101 0.96 -3.29 4.72
N ALA A 102 -0.19 -3.54 5.34
CA ALA A 102 -0.46 -3.16 6.72
C ALA A 102 0.43 -3.92 7.72
N ALA A 103 0.66 -5.22 7.51
CA ALA A 103 1.57 -6.02 8.31
C ALA A 103 3.02 -5.51 8.21
N VAL A 104 3.49 -5.22 6.99
CA VAL A 104 4.83 -4.65 6.75
C VAL A 104 4.99 -3.29 7.44
N MET A 105 4.00 -2.40 7.34
CA MET A 105 4.07 -1.10 8.01
C MET A 105 4.01 -1.22 9.53
N THR A 106 3.25 -2.17 10.05
CA THR A 106 3.20 -2.45 11.49
C THR A 106 4.55 -3.02 11.99
N LEU A 107 5.16 -3.94 11.24
CA LEU A 107 6.51 -4.45 11.52
C LEU A 107 7.57 -3.34 11.50
N ARG A 108 7.54 -2.52 10.45
CA ARG A 108 8.38 -1.32 10.33
C ARG A 108 8.21 -0.41 11.56
N ALA A 109 6.99 -0.19 12.02
CA ALA A 109 6.73 0.60 13.22
C ALA A 109 7.28 -0.05 14.48
N GLY A 110 7.13 -1.37 14.64
CA GLY A 110 7.75 -2.12 15.74
C GLY A 110 9.28 -1.98 15.76
N VAL A 111 9.94 -2.09 14.60
CA VAL A 111 11.39 -1.86 14.47
C VAL A 111 11.73 -0.39 14.80
N GLY A 112 10.94 0.56 14.33
CA GLY A 112 11.12 1.99 14.60
C GLY A 112 11.03 2.34 16.08
N LEU A 113 10.07 1.75 16.78
CA LEU A 113 9.89 1.91 18.22
C LEU A 113 11.04 1.26 19.01
N ALA A 114 11.44 0.05 18.64
CA ALA A 114 12.51 -0.68 19.31
C ALA A 114 13.90 -0.03 19.13
N THR A 115 14.19 0.45 17.92
CA THR A 115 15.51 1.05 17.59
C THR A 115 15.54 2.56 17.78
N ARG A 116 14.39 3.20 18.04
CA ARG A 116 14.19 4.65 18.05
C ARG A 116 14.62 5.31 16.72
N ARG A 117 14.67 4.53 15.65
CA ARG A 117 15.07 4.94 14.30
C ARG A 117 14.05 4.40 13.30
N TRP A 118 13.44 5.30 12.55
CA TRP A 118 12.42 5.00 11.57
C TRP A 118 13.06 4.86 10.19
N LEU A 119 12.76 3.76 9.50
CA LEU A 119 13.16 3.64 8.10
C LEU A 119 12.47 4.76 7.30
N ALA A 120 13.05 5.31 6.25
CA ALA A 120 12.42 6.33 5.43
C ALA A 120 12.88 6.11 4.00
N VAL A 121 11.96 6.30 3.05
CA VAL A 121 12.31 6.22 1.63
C VAL A 121 12.58 7.65 1.17
N GLU A 122 13.85 8.01 1.04
CA GLU A 122 14.28 9.29 0.48
C GLU A 122 14.59 9.12 -1.00
N GLY A 123 14.19 10.10 -1.81
CA GLY A 123 14.32 10.03 -3.27
C GLY A 123 12.96 10.09 -3.93
N GLY A 124 12.71 11.20 -4.63
CA GLY A 124 11.44 11.43 -5.28
C GLY A 124 11.22 10.47 -6.44
N PHE A 125 10.11 9.74 -6.41
CA PHE A 125 9.51 9.11 -7.58
C PHE A 125 9.08 10.14 -8.64
N ARG A 126 9.65 11.36 -8.72
CA ARG A 126 9.08 12.50 -9.46
C ARG A 126 8.79 12.21 -10.95
N GLY A 127 9.54 11.29 -11.57
CA GLY A 127 9.24 10.76 -12.92
C GLY A 127 8.47 9.43 -12.95
N ARG A 128 8.76 8.49 -12.03
CA ARG A 128 8.05 7.20 -11.91
C ARG A 128 6.66 7.32 -11.26
N SER A 129 6.35 8.43 -10.60
CA SER A 129 5.11 8.66 -9.86
C SER A 129 3.93 8.72 -10.80
N ARG A 130 4.10 9.32 -11.99
CA ARG A 130 3.08 9.31 -13.04
C ARG A 130 2.83 7.90 -13.55
N ALA A 131 3.89 7.12 -13.81
CA ALA A 131 3.74 5.74 -14.26
C ALA A 131 3.08 4.85 -13.19
N VAL A 132 3.46 5.00 -11.92
CA VAL A 132 2.83 4.30 -10.77
C VAL A 132 1.38 4.74 -10.58
N LEU A 133 1.09 6.04 -10.69
CA LEU A 133 -0.26 6.58 -10.61
C LEU A 133 -1.13 6.02 -11.74
N VAL A 134 -0.64 6.09 -12.99
CA VAL A 134 -1.36 5.55 -14.15
C VAL A 134 -1.56 4.04 -14.00
N ALA A 135 -0.53 3.29 -13.62
CA ALA A 135 -0.66 1.85 -13.36
C ALA A 135 -1.67 1.56 -12.24
N GLY A 136 -1.67 2.37 -11.17
CA GLY A 136 -2.65 2.28 -10.09
C GLY A 136 -4.07 2.59 -10.53
N CYS A 137 -4.26 3.63 -11.35
CA CYS A 137 -5.56 3.96 -11.97
C CYS A 137 -6.04 2.84 -12.88
N VAL A 138 -5.17 2.32 -13.75
CA VAL A 138 -5.50 1.19 -14.64
C VAL A 138 -5.85 -0.05 -13.83
N ALA A 139 -5.10 -0.36 -12.78
CA ALA A 139 -5.38 -1.47 -11.88
C ALA A 139 -6.71 -1.28 -11.14
N ALA A 140 -7.02 -0.07 -10.69
CA ALA A 140 -8.29 0.27 -10.06
C ALA A 140 -9.47 0.10 -11.03
N VAL A 141 -9.33 0.57 -12.28
CA VAL A 141 -10.34 0.39 -13.33
C VAL A 141 -10.53 -1.09 -13.64
N ALA A 142 -9.44 -1.84 -13.85
CA ALA A 142 -9.50 -3.28 -14.10
C ALA A 142 -10.16 -4.03 -12.94
N LEU A 143 -9.87 -3.64 -11.70
CA LEU A 143 -10.52 -4.17 -10.52
C LEU A 143 -12.01 -3.86 -10.51
N THR A 144 -12.41 -2.61 -10.77
CA THR A 144 -13.82 -2.24 -10.86
C THR A 144 -14.54 -3.04 -11.94
N VAL A 145 -13.96 -3.19 -13.12
CA VAL A 145 -14.51 -4.04 -14.19
C VAL A 145 -14.68 -5.48 -13.72
N ARG A 146 -13.67 -6.04 -13.04
CA ARG A 146 -13.76 -7.39 -12.47
C ARG A 146 -14.88 -7.51 -11.43
N GLN A 147 -15.01 -6.52 -10.54
CA GLN A 147 -16.06 -6.52 -9.51
C GLN A 147 -17.45 -6.45 -10.16
N GLN A 148 -17.62 -5.65 -11.21
CA GLN A 148 -18.87 -5.57 -11.98
C GLN A 148 -19.21 -6.89 -12.70
N LEU A 149 -18.20 -7.62 -13.18
CA LEU A 149 -18.40 -8.96 -13.78
C LEU A 149 -18.74 -10.05 -12.75
N LEU A 150 -18.54 -9.79 -11.46
CA LEU A 150 -18.78 -10.73 -10.36
C LEU A 150 -19.98 -10.32 -9.48
N VAL A 151 -20.84 -9.43 -9.97
CA VAL A 151 -22.02 -8.91 -9.27
C VAL A 151 -22.84 -10.01 -8.60
N ASP A 152 -23.11 -11.12 -9.29
CA ASP A 152 -23.94 -12.22 -8.77
C ASP A 152 -23.33 -12.95 -7.56
N VAL A 153 -22.02 -12.80 -7.34
CA VAL A 153 -21.27 -13.40 -6.22
C VAL A 153 -21.09 -12.39 -5.06
N LEU A 154 -21.27 -11.10 -5.36
CA LEU A 154 -20.94 -9.98 -4.48
C LEU A 154 -22.18 -9.27 -3.91
N LEU A 155 -23.37 -9.48 -4.50
CA LEU A 155 -24.68 -9.19 -3.91
C LEU A 155 -24.96 -10.16 -2.74
#